data_AF-A0ABD1FJK0-F1
#
_entry.id   AF-A0ABD1FJK0-F1
#
_cell.length_a   1.000
_cell.length_b   1.000
_cell.length_c   1.000
_cell.angle_alpha   90.00
_cell.angle_beta   90.00
_cell.angle_gamma   90.00
#
_symmetry.space_group_name_H-M   'P 1'
#
loop_
_entity.id
_entity.type
_entity.pdbx_description
1 polymer ?
#
loop_
_entity_poly.entity_id
_entity_poly.type
_entity_poly.pdbx_seq_one_letter_code
_entity_poly.pdbx_strand_id
1 'polypeptide(L)'
;MKRGFRLTSSVITASLAVVAKAATGHKTLDDEAFDVLSSWVPYLFVSSSDKTCSEYVGYFEHRENMEAIGAGRIERRATKHSIRSIVSSSRGKMDSEAVHLLPSAFLTINTGALPNFKEAHGIHQWWNPNLELKYKSYNYN
;
A
#
# COMPACT_ATOMS: atom_id res chain seq x y z
N MET A 1 17.14 -6.36 -37.42
CA MET A 1 17.70 -6.48 -36.05
C MET A 1 18.14 -5.12 -35.56
N LYS A 2 17.61 -4.65 -34.42
CA LYS A 2 18.35 -3.97 -33.33
C LYS A 2 17.34 -3.49 -32.26
N ARG A 3 17.27 -4.24 -31.15
CA ARG A 3 16.59 -3.89 -29.89
C ARG A 3 17.38 -2.76 -29.22
N GLY A 4 16.75 -1.61 -29.01
CA GLY A 4 17.26 -0.57 -28.11
C GLY A 4 16.64 -0.73 -26.73
N PHE A 5 17.47 -1.02 -25.72
CA PHE A 5 17.07 -1.14 -24.32
C PHE A 5 16.51 0.18 -23.78
N ARG A 6 15.29 0.16 -23.26
CA ARG A 6 14.76 1.19 -22.37
C ARG A 6 15.08 0.80 -20.92
N LEU A 7 16.23 1.25 -20.42
CA LEU A 7 16.60 1.21 -19.01
C LEU A 7 16.97 2.62 -18.57
N THR A 8 15.98 3.44 -18.23
CA THR A 8 16.25 4.77 -17.68
C THR A 8 15.12 5.20 -16.74
N SER A 9 15.46 5.36 -15.43
CA SER A 9 14.99 6.43 -14.52
C SER A 9 14.88 6.01 -13.03
N SER A 10 14.66 4.73 -12.70
CA SER A 10 14.37 4.35 -11.29
C SER A 10 15.57 4.46 -10.33
N VAL A 11 16.78 4.16 -10.80
CA VAL A 11 17.98 4.11 -9.94
C VAL A 11 18.44 5.49 -9.49
N ILE A 12 18.35 6.51 -10.37
CA ILE A 12 18.82 7.87 -10.08
C ILE A 12 17.95 8.52 -8.99
N THR A 13 16.64 8.34 -9.08
CA THR A 13 15.68 8.89 -8.10
C THR A 13 15.86 8.26 -6.72
N ALA A 14 16.10 6.95 -6.64
CA ALA A 14 16.37 6.26 -5.38
C ALA A 14 17.67 6.77 -4.73
N SER A 15 18.75 6.94 -5.51
CA SER A 15 20.01 7.47 -5.00
C SER A 15 19.91 8.91 -4.49
N LEU A 16 19.17 9.79 -5.18
CA LEU A 16 19.02 11.18 -4.76
C LEU A 16 18.16 11.30 -3.48
N ALA A 17 17.12 10.48 -3.35
CA ALA A 17 16.30 10.42 -2.13
C ALA A 17 17.09 9.92 -0.91
N VAL A 18 17.99 8.94 -1.10
CA VAL A 18 18.88 8.46 -0.03
C VAL A 18 19.89 9.53 0.38
N VAL A 19 20.50 10.24 -0.58
CA VAL A 19 21.49 11.30 -0.29
C VAL A 19 20.84 12.51 0.38
N ALA A 20 19.67 12.97 -0.07
CA ALA A 20 18.94 14.07 0.55
C ALA A 20 18.50 13.74 2.00
N LYS A 21 18.20 12.47 2.28
CA LYS A 21 17.81 12.00 3.61
C LYS A 21 19.01 11.78 4.54
N ALA A 22 20.16 11.38 3.99
CA ALA A 22 21.42 11.33 4.73
C ALA A 22 21.94 12.74 5.10
N ALA A 23 21.69 13.74 4.25
CA ALA A 23 22.10 15.13 4.48
C ALA A 23 21.22 15.88 5.51
N THR A 24 19.95 15.51 5.65
CA THR A 24 19.00 16.25 6.50
C THR A 24 18.75 15.60 7.86
N GLY A 25 19.09 14.32 8.05
CA GLY A 25 19.02 13.61 9.35
C GLY A 25 17.63 13.51 10.00
N HIS A 26 16.63 14.21 9.49
CA HIS A 26 15.30 14.33 10.06
C HIS A 26 14.38 13.21 9.58
N LYS A 27 13.73 12.53 10.53
CA LYS A 27 12.55 11.73 10.25
C LYS A 27 11.43 12.68 9.80
N THR A 28 10.69 12.31 8.76
CA THR A 28 9.49 13.03 8.37
C THR A 28 8.36 12.74 9.37
N LEU A 29 7.38 13.63 9.50
CA LEU A 29 6.19 13.40 10.33
C LEU A 29 5.49 12.08 9.97
N ASP A 30 5.46 11.74 8.68
CA ASP A 30 4.93 10.46 8.18
C ASP A 30 5.76 9.24 8.62
N ASP A 31 7.06 9.39 8.81
CA ASP A 31 7.92 8.33 9.34
C ASP A 31 7.65 8.09 10.82
N GLU A 32 7.42 9.16 11.58
CA GLU A 32 7.04 9.10 12.98
C GLU A 32 5.65 8.50 13.17
N ALA A 33 4.64 8.93 12.40
CA ALA A 33 3.29 8.35 12.46
C ALA A 33 3.29 6.85 12.17
N PHE A 34 4.07 6.41 11.17
CA PHE A 34 4.22 4.99 10.84
C PHE A 34 4.96 4.21 11.94
N ASP A 35 5.99 4.81 12.56
CA ASP A 35 6.68 4.21 13.72
C ASP A 35 5.69 4.06 14.90
N VAL A 36 4.87 5.07 15.16
CA VAL A 36 3.83 5.04 16.22
C VAL A 36 2.81 3.94 15.97
N LEU A 37 2.35 3.78 14.72
CA LEU A 37 1.38 2.76 14.35
C LEU A 37 1.97 1.34 14.26
N SER A 38 3.29 1.15 14.40
CA SER A 38 3.93 -0.17 14.25
C SER A 38 3.41 -1.19 15.27
N SER A 39 3.08 -0.72 16.48
CA SER A 39 2.49 -1.54 17.53
C SER A 39 1.02 -1.89 17.30
N TRP A 40 0.34 -1.21 16.38
CA TRP A 40 -1.07 -1.41 16.10
C TRP A 40 -1.26 -2.37 14.92
N VAL A 41 -2.01 -3.45 15.17
CA VAL A 41 -2.34 -4.45 14.14
C VAL A 41 -3.86 -4.51 13.98
N PRO A 42 -4.45 -3.65 13.13
CA PRO A 42 -5.89 -3.65 12.89
C PRO A 42 -6.37 -4.89 12.13
N TYR A 43 -7.65 -5.20 12.31
CA TYR A 43 -8.38 -6.14 11.47
C TYR A 43 -9.08 -5.35 10.36
N LEU A 44 -8.74 -5.65 9.11
CA LEU A 44 -9.28 -5.00 7.92
C LEU A 44 -10.15 -6.00 7.16
N PHE A 45 -11.40 -5.62 6.91
CA PHE A 45 -12.26 -6.32 5.96
C PHE A 45 -12.23 -5.57 4.63
N VAL A 46 -11.86 -6.25 3.55
CA VAL A 46 -11.76 -5.67 2.20
C VAL A 46 -12.42 -6.58 1.19
N SER A 47 -12.99 -6.03 0.12
CA SER A 47 -13.44 -6.82 -1.03
C SER A 47 -12.48 -6.66 -2.20
N SER A 48 -12.21 -7.75 -2.92
CA SER A 48 -11.46 -7.71 -4.18
C SER A 48 -12.20 -6.94 -5.29
N SER A 49 -13.52 -6.79 -5.18
CA SER A 49 -14.35 -6.02 -6.12
C SER A 49 -14.42 -4.52 -5.77
N ASP A 50 -13.88 -4.10 -4.62
CA ASP A 50 -13.82 -2.70 -4.20
C ASP A 50 -12.49 -2.07 -4.59
N LYS A 51 -12.49 -1.26 -5.65
CA LYS A 51 -11.30 -0.59 -6.17
C LYS A 51 -10.63 0.39 -5.19
N THR A 52 -11.30 0.77 -4.10
CA THR A 52 -10.71 1.66 -3.08
C THR A 52 -10.03 0.83 -1.99
N CYS A 53 -10.72 -0.17 -1.45
CA CYS A 53 -10.20 -0.95 -0.32
C CYS A 53 -9.31 -2.13 -0.75
N SER A 54 -9.47 -2.65 -1.98
CA SER A 54 -8.60 -3.72 -2.51
C SER A 54 -7.14 -3.29 -2.68
N GLU A 55 -6.85 -1.99 -2.75
CA GLU A 55 -5.47 -1.47 -2.75
C GLU A 55 -4.69 -1.93 -1.50
N TYR A 56 -5.35 -2.18 -0.36
CA TYR A 56 -4.69 -2.75 0.81
C TYR A 56 -4.18 -4.18 0.56
N VAL A 57 -4.86 -4.96 -0.28
CA VAL A 57 -4.38 -6.30 -0.66
C VAL A 57 -3.04 -6.18 -1.39
N GLY A 58 -3.00 -5.36 -2.45
CA GLY A 58 -1.78 -5.13 -3.23
C GLY A 58 -0.67 -4.48 -2.40
N TYR A 59 -1.02 -3.53 -1.52
CA TYR A 59 -0.07 -2.90 -0.60
C TYR A 59 0.63 -3.93 0.29
N PHE A 60 -0.14 -4.78 0.99
CA PHE A 60 0.46 -5.75 1.90
C PHE A 60 1.18 -6.90 1.19
N GLU A 61 0.72 -7.31 -0.01
CA GLU A 61 1.45 -8.26 -0.86
C GLU A 61 2.79 -7.69 -1.33
N HIS A 62 2.82 -6.42 -1.74
CA HIS A 62 4.07 -5.75 -2.11
C HIS A 62 5.04 -5.70 -0.92
N ARG A 63 4.53 -5.33 0.26
CA ARG A 63 5.30 -5.29 1.51
C ARG A 63 5.89 -6.66 1.87
N GLU A 64 5.10 -7.73 1.81
CA GLU A 64 5.57 -9.10 2.06
C GLU A 64 6.69 -9.51 1.11
N ASN A 65 6.53 -9.25 -0.19
CA ASN A 65 7.56 -9.53 -1.18
C ASN A 65 8.86 -8.78 -0.89
N MET A 66 8.76 -7.55 -0.39
CA MET A 66 9.90 -6.69 -0.13
C MET A 66 10.61 -7.06 1.17
N GLU A 67 9.87 -7.51 2.17
CA GLU A 67 10.43 -8.15 3.37
C GLU A 67 11.14 -9.46 3.04
N ALA A 68 10.55 -10.30 2.17
CA ALA A 68 11.15 -11.57 1.75
C ALA A 68 12.52 -11.43 1.06
N ILE A 69 12.78 -10.30 0.39
CA ILE A 69 14.07 -9.99 -0.24
C ILE A 69 14.99 -9.11 0.61
N GLY A 70 14.62 -8.83 1.87
CA GLY A 70 15.40 -7.99 2.79
C GLY A 70 15.36 -6.48 2.48
N ALA A 71 14.46 -6.06 1.58
CA ALA A 71 14.29 -4.67 1.16
C ALA A 71 13.19 -3.92 1.93
N GLY A 72 12.53 -4.55 2.93
CA GLY A 72 11.40 -3.97 3.66
C GLY A 72 11.65 -2.57 4.26
N ARG A 73 12.85 -2.33 4.80
CA ARG A 73 13.24 -1.00 5.34
C ARG A 73 13.39 0.08 4.25
N ILE A 74 13.73 -0.31 3.03
CA ILE A 74 13.88 0.58 1.86
C ILE A 74 12.51 0.82 1.24
N GLU A 75 11.72 -0.24 1.07
CA GLU A 75 10.35 -0.19 0.55
C GLU A 75 9.44 0.66 1.42
N ARG A 76 9.55 0.58 2.75
CA ARG A 76 8.81 1.44 3.69
C ARG A 76 8.87 2.92 3.31
N ARG A 77 10.00 3.37 2.74
CA ARG A 77 10.20 4.75 2.30
C ARG A 77 9.66 4.97 0.88
N ALA A 78 9.83 4.02 -0.02
CA ALA A 78 9.43 4.13 -1.42
C ALA A 78 7.90 4.04 -1.63
N THR A 79 7.22 3.12 -0.94
CA THR A 79 5.77 2.87 -1.08
C THR A 79 4.93 4.08 -0.68
N LYS A 80 5.39 4.84 0.32
CA LYS A 80 4.79 6.14 0.70
C LYS A 80 4.79 7.13 -0.45
N HIS A 81 5.89 7.25 -1.18
CA HIS A 81 6.00 8.17 -2.32
C HIS A 81 5.22 7.69 -3.55
N SER A 82 5.18 6.36 -3.79
CA SER A 82 4.48 5.78 -4.95
C SER A 82 2.96 5.86 -4.81
N ILE A 83 2.38 5.52 -3.65
CA ILE A 83 0.92 5.58 -3.46
C ILE A 83 0.42 7.03 -3.47
N ARG A 84 1.21 7.97 -2.92
CA ARG A 84 0.92 9.42 -3.04
C ARG A 84 0.77 9.83 -4.52
N SER A 85 1.61 9.28 -5.40
CA SER A 85 1.56 9.54 -6.84
C SER A 85 0.39 8.84 -7.53
N ILE A 86 -0.02 7.66 -7.08
CA ILE A 86 -1.14 6.90 -7.67
C ILE A 86 -2.46 7.61 -7.35
N VAL A 87 -2.70 7.96 -6.08
CA VAL A 87 -3.91 8.67 -5.64
C VAL A 87 -4.07 10.04 -6.32
N SER A 88 -2.96 10.76 -6.52
CA SER A 88 -2.97 12.05 -7.22
C SER A 88 -3.14 11.96 -8.73
N SER A 89 -2.84 10.80 -9.35
CA SER A 89 -3.01 10.59 -10.80
C SER A 89 -4.43 10.18 -11.23
N SER A 90 -5.24 9.62 -10.31
CA SER A 90 -6.58 9.12 -10.62
C SER A 90 -7.72 10.15 -10.47
N ARG A 91 -7.45 11.37 -9.99
CA ARG A 91 -8.46 12.43 -9.87
C ARG A 91 -7.77 13.78 -9.91
N GLY A 92 -8.14 14.61 -10.88
CA GLY A 92 -7.57 15.96 -11.04
C GLY A 92 -7.52 16.69 -9.70
N LYS A 93 -6.30 17.09 -9.31
CA LYS A 93 -5.99 17.98 -8.18
C LYS A 93 -6.94 17.85 -6.99
N MET A 94 -6.75 16.79 -6.22
CA MET A 94 -7.12 16.80 -4.82
C MET A 94 -5.79 16.75 -4.07
N ASP A 95 -5.48 17.79 -3.31
CA ASP A 95 -4.36 17.87 -2.38
C ASP A 95 -4.59 16.90 -1.21
N SER A 96 -4.87 15.63 -1.50
CA SER A 96 -5.06 14.59 -0.51
C SER A 96 -3.68 14.14 -0.06
N GLU A 97 -3.36 14.55 1.16
CA GLU A 97 -2.33 13.97 1.99
C GLU A 97 -2.32 12.44 1.83
N ALA A 98 -1.12 11.88 1.66
CA ALA A 98 -0.93 10.49 1.28
C ALA A 98 -1.58 9.55 2.31
N VAL A 99 -2.28 8.54 1.81
CA VAL A 99 -2.93 7.43 2.55
C VAL A 99 -2.09 7.01 3.76
N HIS A 100 -2.70 7.01 4.95
CA HIS A 100 -2.10 6.53 6.19
C HIS A 100 -1.78 5.03 6.09
N LEU A 101 -0.61 4.68 5.53
CA LEU A 101 -0.19 3.29 5.34
C LEU A 101 0.00 2.62 6.70
N LEU A 102 -0.60 1.43 6.84
CA LEU A 102 -0.56 0.65 8.07
C LEU A 102 0.66 -0.27 8.07
N PRO A 103 1.48 -0.28 9.14
CA PRO A 103 2.66 -1.15 9.19
C PRO A 103 2.33 -2.63 9.12
N SER A 104 1.23 -3.02 9.76
CA SER A 104 0.77 -4.39 9.96
C SER A 104 -0.76 -4.42 9.90
N ALA A 105 -1.35 -5.56 9.54
CA ALA A 105 -2.79 -5.79 9.63
C ALA A 105 -3.15 -7.27 9.50
N PHE A 106 -4.32 -7.62 9.99
CA PHE A 106 -5.02 -8.86 9.64
C PHE A 106 -6.05 -8.55 8.57
N LEU A 107 -5.91 -9.14 7.37
CA LEU A 107 -6.84 -8.94 6.27
C LEU A 107 -7.82 -10.11 6.18
N THR A 108 -9.09 -9.77 6.19
CA THR A 108 -10.19 -10.62 5.74
C THR A 108 -10.61 -10.10 4.36
N ILE A 109 -10.29 -10.86 3.33
CA ILE A 109 -10.51 -10.50 1.93
C ILE A 109 -11.75 -11.25 1.45
N ASN A 110 -12.82 -10.53 1.15
CA ASN A 110 -13.94 -11.08 0.39
C ASN A 110 -13.54 -11.21 -1.09
N THR A 111 -13.33 -12.43 -1.55
CA THR A 111 -12.96 -12.77 -2.93
C THR A 111 -14.18 -12.97 -3.83
N GLY A 112 -15.38 -13.01 -3.26
CA GLY A 112 -16.62 -13.16 -4.01
C GLY A 112 -16.82 -11.98 -4.96
N ALA A 113 -17.14 -12.28 -6.22
CA ALA A 113 -17.40 -11.28 -7.23
C ALA A 113 -18.73 -10.55 -6.92
N LEU A 114 -18.64 -9.28 -6.53
CA LEU A 114 -19.81 -8.45 -6.30
C LEU A 114 -20.20 -7.68 -7.57
N PRO A 115 -21.51 -7.57 -7.89
CA PRO A 115 -22.03 -7.02 -9.15
C PRO A 115 -21.53 -5.63 -9.52
N ASN A 116 -21.27 -4.77 -8.53
CA ASN A 116 -20.83 -3.41 -8.76
C ASN A 116 -20.01 -2.86 -7.59
N PHE A 117 -19.33 -1.75 -7.85
CA PHE A 117 -18.49 -1.06 -6.85
C PHE A 117 -19.26 -0.68 -5.59
N LYS A 118 -20.50 -0.19 -5.71
CA LYS A 118 -21.30 0.23 -4.55
C LYS A 118 -21.59 -0.96 -3.64
N GLU A 119 -21.81 -2.13 -4.23
CA GLU A 119 -22.02 -3.37 -3.50
C GLU A 119 -20.74 -3.88 -2.84
N ALA A 120 -19.63 -3.81 -3.56
CA ALA A 120 -18.32 -4.17 -3.04
C ALA A 120 -17.78 -3.22 -1.97
N HIS A 121 -18.19 -1.96 -1.98
CA HIS A 121 -17.71 -0.93 -1.04
C HIS A 121 -18.65 -0.76 0.17
N GLY A 122 -19.94 -1.03 -0.01
CA GLY A 122 -20.92 -0.83 1.04
C GLY A 122 -20.75 -1.79 2.21
N ILE A 123 -21.10 -1.34 3.42
CA ILE A 123 -21.10 -2.17 4.63
C ILE A 123 -21.99 -3.41 4.50
N HIS A 124 -22.97 -3.38 3.58
CA HIS A 124 -23.90 -4.48 3.40
C HIS A 124 -23.27 -5.78 2.89
N GLN A 125 -22.08 -5.70 2.32
CA GLN A 125 -21.33 -6.91 1.99
C GLN A 125 -21.00 -7.75 3.25
N TRP A 126 -20.88 -7.14 4.43
CA TRP A 126 -20.47 -7.83 5.67
C TRP A 126 -21.50 -8.84 6.17
N TRP A 127 -22.76 -8.67 5.80
CA TRP A 127 -23.86 -9.57 6.16
C TRP A 127 -24.38 -10.37 4.96
N ASN A 128 -23.60 -10.48 3.89
CA ASN A 128 -23.94 -11.38 2.79
C ASN A 128 -23.85 -12.85 3.29
N PRO A 129 -24.88 -13.68 3.12
CA PRO A 129 -24.85 -15.07 3.58
C PRO A 129 -23.84 -15.95 2.83
N ASN A 130 -23.42 -15.55 1.63
CA ASN A 130 -22.54 -16.32 0.75
C ASN A 130 -21.18 -15.62 0.58
N LEU A 131 -20.50 -15.34 1.69
CA LEU A 131 -19.17 -14.73 1.67
C LEU A 131 -18.08 -15.77 1.37
N GLU A 132 -17.27 -15.47 0.35
CA GLU A 132 -16.03 -16.20 0.08
C GLU A 132 -14.88 -15.41 0.69
N LEU A 133 -14.37 -15.87 1.84
CA LEU A 133 -13.38 -15.13 2.62
C LEU A 133 -12.00 -15.81 2.56
N LYS A 134 -10.97 -15.01 2.29
CA LYS A 134 -9.57 -15.38 2.48
C LYS A 134 -8.98 -14.54 3.60
N TYR A 135 -8.38 -15.21 4.59
CA TYR A 135 -7.67 -14.54 5.67
C TYR A 135 -6.16 -14.52 5.41
N LYS A 136 -5.50 -13.40 5.73
CA LYS A 136 -4.04 -13.28 5.70
C LYS A 136 -3.55 -12.29 6.76
N SER A 137 -2.53 -12.67 7.51
CA SER A 137 -1.88 -11.82 8.50
C SER A 137 -0.59 -11.22 7.95
N TYR A 138 -0.42 -9.92 8.14
CA TYR A 138 0.80 -9.19 7.83
C TYR A 138 1.30 -8.52 9.10
N ASN A 139 2.32 -9.09 9.72
CA ASN A 139 2.86 -8.62 11.00
C ASN A 139 4.35 -8.31 10.84
N TYR A 140 4.66 -7.02 10.89
CA TYR A 140 5.99 -6.48 10.73
C TYR A 140 6.28 -5.55 11.92
N ASN A 141 6.92 -6.11 12.95
CA ASN A 141 7.43 -5.38 14.12
C ASN A 141 8.92 -5.09 13.96
#